data_AF-A0A0D3VCY1-F1
#
_entry.id   AF-A0A0D3VCY1-F1
#
_cell.length_a   1.000
_cell.length_b   1.000
_cell.length_c   1.000
_cell.angle_alpha   90.00
_cell.angle_beta   90.00
_cell.angle_gamma   90.00
#
_symmetry.space_group_name_H-M   'P 1'
#
loop_
_entity.id
_entity.type
_entity.pdbx_description
1 polymer ?
#
loop_
_entity_poly.entity_id
_entity_poly.type
_entity_poly.pdbx_seq_one_letter_code
_entity_poly.pdbx_strand_id
1 'polypeptide(L)'
;MIEIRLSVGYDEYENGERMTTLIENLAASPDAEKLSILTIGDWGQAYENSPDSFLDTLVQHRDSFPLLRKIFIGDMDSEECEVSWINQTNLSPLLVAFPKLQSLTIKGSTDLSLDPLEHENLQELIIICGGLPQEVIHQITNAKLPELQKLELYLGVDDYGFSGSVEDVLPMLQSGLFPKLKYLGLKDSEIQDEIAIAIADVPILDQLETLDLSYGTLSDTGSEALIASERIKKLQHLNLSYHYMSESMVKRWQDSGMSVDVSDQQVEEDEWRYPFLTE
;
A
#
# COMPACT_ATOMS: atom_id res chain seq x y z
N MET A 1 -4.18 -5.93 24.55
CA MET A 1 -3.93 -5.52 23.16
C MET A 1 -5.18 -4.80 22.71
N ILE A 2 -5.03 -3.53 22.36
CA ILE A 2 -6.12 -2.66 21.92
C ILE A 2 -5.68 -1.93 20.65
N GLU A 3 -6.67 -1.37 19.96
CA GLU A 3 -6.51 -0.53 18.79
C GLU A 3 -7.06 0.86 19.11
N ILE A 4 -6.34 1.90 18.69
CA ILE A 4 -6.74 3.29 18.87
C ILE A 4 -6.53 4.03 17.55
N ARG A 5 -7.56 4.77 17.12
CA ARG A 5 -7.48 5.77 16.04
C ARG A 5 -7.41 7.17 16.65
N LEU A 6 -6.43 7.96 16.23
CA LEU A 6 -6.32 9.38 16.53
C LEU A 6 -6.62 10.17 15.25
N SER A 7 -7.41 11.22 15.34
CA SER A 7 -7.69 12.14 14.23
C SER A 7 -7.90 13.54 14.79
N VAL A 8 -7.46 14.55 14.04
CA VAL A 8 -7.71 15.97 14.29
C VAL A 8 -8.30 16.51 12.99
N GLY A 9 -9.61 16.74 12.97
CA GLY A 9 -10.29 17.30 11.81
C GLY A 9 -10.03 18.80 11.66
N TYR A 10 -10.58 19.37 10.60
CA TYR A 10 -10.43 20.79 10.27
C TYR A 10 -10.84 21.73 11.42
N ASP A 11 -12.04 21.52 11.99
CA ASP A 11 -12.56 22.37 13.05
C ASP A 11 -11.75 22.22 14.35
N GLU A 12 -11.33 21.01 14.72
CA GLU A 12 -10.46 20.80 15.88
C GLU A 12 -9.11 21.50 15.69
N TYR A 13 -8.53 21.40 14.49
CA TYR A 13 -7.27 22.04 14.17
C TYR A 13 -7.35 23.58 14.24
N GLU A 14 -8.40 24.18 13.68
CA GLU A 14 -8.65 25.62 13.75
C GLU A 14 -8.86 26.10 15.20
N ASN A 15 -9.41 25.25 16.07
CA ASN A 15 -9.58 25.52 17.49
C ASN A 15 -8.31 25.26 18.33
N GLY A 16 -7.20 24.87 17.70
CA GLY A 16 -5.90 24.71 18.35
C GLY A 16 -5.57 23.29 18.81
N GLU A 17 -6.41 22.30 18.51
CA GLU A 17 -6.05 20.89 18.76
C GLU A 17 -4.96 20.44 17.79
N ARG A 18 -4.07 19.56 18.27
CA ARG A 18 -2.90 19.09 17.51
C ARG A 18 -2.68 17.61 17.78
N MET A 19 -2.25 16.89 16.76
CA MET A 19 -1.95 15.46 16.86
C MET A 19 -0.91 15.16 17.95
N THR A 20 0.04 16.06 18.18
CA THR A 20 1.03 15.98 19.27
C THR A 20 0.36 15.86 20.65
N THR A 21 -0.65 16.67 20.92
CA THR A 21 -1.41 16.65 22.18
C THR A 21 -2.14 15.32 22.36
N LEU A 22 -2.71 14.76 21.28
CA LEU A 22 -3.40 13.47 21.32
C LEU A 22 -2.40 12.33 21.61
N ILE A 23 -1.23 12.35 20.98
CA ILE A 23 -0.16 11.37 21.21
C ILE A 23 0.35 11.45 22.66
N GLU A 24 0.61 12.64 23.19
CA GLU A 24 1.07 12.85 24.57
C GLU A 24 0.04 12.35 25.59
N ASN A 25 -1.24 12.66 25.36
CA ASN A 25 -2.34 12.18 26.19
C ASN A 25 -2.46 10.65 26.15
N LEU A 26 -2.34 10.05 24.96
CA LEU A 26 -2.34 8.61 24.79
C LEU A 26 -1.15 7.98 25.53
N ALA A 27 0.05 8.53 25.38
CA ALA A 27 1.26 8.04 26.04
C ALA A 27 1.21 8.12 27.58
N ALA A 28 0.45 9.08 28.13
CA ALA A 28 0.21 9.22 29.56
C ALA A 28 -0.96 8.37 30.10
N SER A 29 -1.74 7.75 29.20
CA SER A 29 -2.93 6.98 29.57
C SER A 29 -2.58 5.54 29.99
N PRO A 30 -3.45 4.88 30.80
CA PRO A 30 -3.33 3.45 31.10
C PRO A 30 -3.44 2.52 29.88
N ASP A 31 -3.82 3.05 28.73
CA ASP A 31 -4.04 2.32 27.49
C ASP A 31 -2.75 2.21 26.65
N ALA A 32 -1.77 3.08 26.88
CA ALA A 32 -0.47 3.08 26.19
C ALA A 32 0.23 1.71 26.24
N GLU A 33 0.30 1.11 27.43
CA GLU A 33 0.97 -0.18 27.64
C GLU A 33 0.25 -1.36 26.95
N LYS A 34 -1.02 -1.17 26.59
CA LYS A 34 -1.87 -2.20 25.95
C LYS A 34 -2.00 -1.99 24.45
N LEU A 35 -1.59 -0.83 23.93
CA LEU A 35 -1.73 -0.45 22.53
C LEU A 35 -0.95 -1.41 21.63
N SER A 36 -1.65 -2.01 20.67
CA SER A 36 -1.06 -2.92 19.68
C SER A 36 -1.20 -2.43 18.25
N ILE A 37 -2.20 -1.60 17.99
CA ILE A 37 -2.49 -1.01 16.67
C ILE A 37 -2.77 0.47 16.89
N LEU A 38 -2.01 1.32 16.19
CA LEU A 38 -2.22 2.76 16.17
C LEU A 38 -2.60 3.18 14.76
N THR A 39 -3.75 3.82 14.62
CA THR A 39 -4.20 4.43 13.37
C THR A 39 -4.19 5.94 13.52
N ILE A 40 -3.59 6.63 12.56
CA ILE A 40 -3.60 8.09 12.45
C ILE A 40 -4.46 8.44 11.25
N GLY A 41 -5.60 9.08 11.49
CA GLY A 41 -6.44 9.70 10.47
C GLY A 41 -5.95 11.10 10.14
N ASP A 42 -6.87 12.04 9.92
CA ASP A 42 -6.54 13.45 9.69
C ASP A 42 -5.64 14.01 10.81
N TRP A 43 -4.66 14.83 10.45
CA TRP A 43 -3.77 15.53 11.37
C TRP A 43 -4.01 17.05 11.38
N GLY A 44 -5.07 17.49 10.70
CA GLY A 44 -5.51 18.86 10.58
C GLY A 44 -4.94 19.48 9.31
N GLN A 45 -5.82 19.74 8.35
CA GLN A 45 -5.47 20.28 7.03
C GLN A 45 -4.42 19.39 6.35
N ALA A 46 -4.71 18.09 6.18
CA ALA A 46 -3.76 17.11 5.64
C ALA A 46 -3.23 17.40 4.22
N TYR A 47 -3.92 18.28 3.49
CA TYR A 47 -3.50 18.80 2.18
C TYR A 47 -2.49 19.97 2.26
N GLU A 48 -2.30 20.55 3.45
CA GLU A 48 -1.34 21.64 3.72
C GLU A 48 -0.23 21.21 4.69
N ASN A 49 -0.56 20.36 5.66
CA ASN A 49 0.36 19.87 6.68
C ASN A 49 0.73 18.41 6.43
N SER A 50 1.85 17.97 6.96
CA SER A 50 2.34 16.59 6.87
C SER A 50 2.52 15.97 8.26
N PRO A 51 2.84 14.65 8.33
CA PRO A 51 3.22 14.02 9.58
C PRO A 51 4.44 14.64 10.28
N ASP A 52 5.23 15.52 9.64
CA ASP A 52 6.32 16.27 10.30
C ASP A 52 5.83 17.03 11.53
N SER A 53 4.55 17.42 11.54
CA SER A 53 3.93 18.11 12.67
C SER A 53 3.85 17.27 13.96
N PHE A 54 3.95 15.93 13.88
CA PHE A 54 3.78 15.04 15.04
C PHE A 54 4.72 13.83 15.10
N LEU A 55 5.45 13.51 14.02
CA LEU A 55 6.29 12.31 13.91
C LEU A 55 7.31 12.23 15.05
N ASP A 56 7.98 13.35 15.34
CA ASP A 56 8.96 13.45 16.42
C ASP A 56 8.35 13.15 17.79
N THR A 57 7.12 13.63 18.05
CA THR A 57 6.41 13.34 19.31
C THR A 57 6.10 11.86 19.44
N LEU A 58 5.64 11.21 18.36
CA LEU A 58 5.40 9.76 18.36
C LEU A 58 6.68 8.97 18.63
N VAL A 59 7.80 9.34 18.01
CA VAL A 59 9.11 8.73 18.21
C VAL A 59 9.63 8.94 19.64
N GLN A 60 9.46 10.15 20.19
CA GLN A 60 9.87 10.48 21.56
C GLN A 60 9.12 9.62 22.60
N HIS A 61 7.85 9.31 22.35
CA HIS A 61 7.02 8.49 23.23
C HIS A 61 7.04 6.99 22.95
N ARG A 62 7.93 6.50 22.08
CA ARG A 62 8.00 5.08 21.68
C ARG A 62 8.00 4.08 22.85
N ASP A 63 8.66 4.42 23.96
CA ASP A 63 8.81 3.55 25.13
C ASP A 63 7.49 3.38 25.90
N SER A 64 6.51 4.28 25.71
CA SER A 64 5.16 4.16 26.26
C SER A 64 4.33 3.08 25.55
N PHE A 65 4.75 2.60 24.37
CA PHE A 65 3.98 1.68 23.52
C PHE A 65 4.67 0.32 23.31
N PRO A 66 5.00 -0.43 24.37
CA PRO A 66 5.82 -1.66 24.27
C PRO A 66 5.17 -2.80 23.47
N LEU A 67 3.84 -2.77 23.32
CA LEU A 67 3.06 -3.76 22.59
C LEU A 67 2.67 -3.33 21.17
N LEU A 68 3.09 -2.14 20.70
CA LEU A 68 2.74 -1.65 19.36
C LEU A 68 3.33 -2.59 18.30
N ARG A 69 2.49 -3.05 17.37
CA ARG A 69 2.85 -3.95 16.27
C ARG A 69 2.38 -3.44 14.92
N LYS A 70 1.34 -2.62 14.85
CA LYS A 70 0.81 -2.09 13.60
C LYS A 70 0.63 -0.58 13.68
N ILE A 71 1.04 0.10 12.62
CA ILE A 71 0.80 1.53 12.45
C ILE A 71 0.12 1.72 11.09
N PHE A 72 -0.95 2.49 11.07
CA PHE A 72 -1.56 3.02 9.84
C PHE A 72 -1.49 4.55 9.88
N ILE A 73 -0.76 5.17 8.94
CA ILE A 73 -0.69 6.62 8.75
C ILE A 73 -1.58 7.03 7.57
N GLY A 74 -2.45 8.03 7.78
CA GLY A 74 -3.26 8.65 6.74
C GLY A 74 -4.60 7.95 6.49
N ASP A 75 -5.17 7.28 7.50
CA ASP A 75 -6.49 6.64 7.41
C ASP A 75 -7.60 7.70 7.30
N MET A 76 -7.76 8.25 6.11
CA MET A 76 -8.71 9.32 5.79
C MET A 76 -9.68 8.86 4.72
N ASP A 77 -10.96 9.20 4.85
CA ASP A 77 -11.90 9.13 3.73
C ASP A 77 -11.80 10.38 2.83
N SER A 78 -12.52 10.37 1.71
CA SER A 78 -12.50 11.49 0.75
C SER A 78 -13.18 12.76 1.29
N GLU A 79 -14.00 12.68 2.34
CA GLU A 79 -14.58 13.87 2.98
C GLU A 79 -13.55 14.54 3.91
N GLU A 80 -12.66 13.76 4.54
CA GLU A 80 -11.52 14.25 5.32
C GLU A 80 -10.41 14.81 4.39
N CYS A 81 -9.90 13.97 3.47
CA CYS A 81 -8.90 14.36 2.48
C CYS A 81 -8.84 13.33 1.34
N GLU A 82 -9.02 13.78 0.11
CA GLU A 82 -8.76 13.01 -1.12
C GLU A 82 -7.35 12.39 -1.09
N VAL A 83 -7.21 11.13 -1.54
CA VAL A 83 -5.96 10.38 -1.34
C VAL A 83 -4.78 11.00 -2.07
N SER A 84 -5.04 11.62 -3.21
CA SER A 84 -4.06 12.35 -4.02
C SER A 84 -3.56 13.65 -3.35
N TRP A 85 -4.28 14.16 -2.36
CA TRP A 85 -3.94 15.40 -1.65
C TRP A 85 -3.29 15.16 -0.28
N ILE A 86 -3.22 13.92 0.19
CA ILE A 86 -2.64 13.61 1.50
C ILE A 86 -1.11 13.80 1.46
N ASN A 87 -0.62 14.85 2.11
CA ASN A 87 0.82 15.10 2.23
C ASN A 87 1.45 14.16 3.26
N GLN A 88 2.51 13.47 2.85
CA GLN A 88 3.33 12.60 3.70
C GLN A 88 4.66 13.26 4.02
N THR A 89 5.58 12.48 4.58
CA THR A 89 6.98 12.85 4.84
C THR A 89 7.85 11.59 4.77
N ASN A 90 9.10 11.67 5.20
CA ASN A 90 9.92 10.50 5.46
C ASN A 90 9.45 9.76 6.72
N LEU A 91 8.86 8.57 6.53
CA LEU A 91 8.36 7.72 7.61
C LEU A 91 9.36 6.67 8.12
N SER A 92 10.57 6.61 7.56
CA SER A 92 11.63 5.69 8.05
C SER A 92 11.97 5.84 9.54
N PRO A 93 11.87 7.04 10.18
CA PRO A 93 12.08 7.17 11.63
C PRO A 93 11.14 6.29 12.48
N LEU A 94 9.93 5.97 11.99
CA LEU A 94 9.01 5.07 12.70
C LEU A 94 9.54 3.65 12.76
N LEU A 95 10.15 3.17 11.68
CA LEU A 95 10.75 1.84 11.62
C LEU A 95 11.89 1.70 12.64
N VAL A 96 12.71 2.76 12.77
CA VAL A 96 13.80 2.79 13.77
C VAL A 96 13.24 2.87 15.20
N ALA A 97 12.19 3.64 15.42
CA ALA A 97 11.61 3.86 16.75
C ALA A 97 10.86 2.63 17.29
N PHE A 98 10.25 1.83 16.42
CA PHE A 98 9.41 0.70 16.79
C PHE A 98 9.99 -0.63 16.28
N PRO A 99 11.06 -1.17 16.90
CA PRO A 99 11.78 -2.36 16.40
C PRO A 99 10.95 -3.65 16.38
N LYS A 100 9.78 -3.66 17.02
CA LYS A 100 8.83 -4.79 17.04
C LYS A 100 7.67 -4.59 16.07
N LEU A 101 7.68 -3.54 15.25
CA LEU A 101 6.63 -3.27 14.28
C LEU A 101 6.58 -4.42 13.26
N GLN A 102 5.36 -4.87 12.98
CA GLN A 102 5.05 -5.99 12.07
C GLN A 102 4.27 -5.51 10.85
N SER A 103 3.53 -4.41 10.95
CA SER A 103 2.72 -3.87 9.86
C SER A 103 2.86 -2.36 9.79
N LEU A 104 3.08 -1.86 8.58
CA LEU A 104 3.00 -0.44 8.26
C LEU A 104 2.06 -0.27 7.06
N THR A 105 0.98 0.47 7.27
CA THR A 105 0.07 0.91 6.21
C THR A 105 0.19 2.42 6.08
N ILE A 106 0.27 2.91 4.85
CA ILE A 106 0.39 4.33 4.52
C ILE A 106 -0.67 4.62 3.47
N LYS A 107 -1.45 5.68 3.67
CA LYS A 107 -2.38 6.20 2.66
C LYS A 107 -2.02 7.64 2.31
N GLY A 108 -1.91 7.94 1.02
CA GLY A 108 -1.28 9.16 0.50
C GLY A 108 0.20 8.95 0.16
N SER A 109 0.67 9.59 -0.89
CA SER A 109 2.05 9.44 -1.40
C SER A 109 2.75 10.77 -1.72
N THR A 110 2.06 11.90 -1.64
CA THR A 110 2.65 13.23 -1.85
C THR A 110 3.77 13.44 -0.85
N ASP A 111 4.98 13.73 -1.32
CA ASP A 111 6.20 13.85 -0.48
C ASP A 111 6.57 12.62 0.38
N LEU A 112 5.99 11.44 0.09
CA LEU A 112 6.31 10.21 0.81
C LEU A 112 7.76 9.80 0.58
N SER A 113 8.45 9.49 1.68
CA SER A 113 9.75 8.80 1.64
C SER A 113 9.79 7.72 2.72
N LEU A 114 10.54 6.67 2.42
CA LEU A 114 10.85 5.57 3.33
C LEU A 114 12.35 5.36 3.45
N ASP A 115 13.19 6.28 2.98
CA ASP A 115 14.65 6.11 2.98
C ASP A 115 15.27 6.39 4.37
N PRO A 116 16.07 5.47 4.95
CA PRO A 116 16.30 4.09 4.51
C PRO A 116 15.18 3.14 4.95
N LEU A 117 14.75 2.25 4.03
CA LEU A 117 13.68 1.29 4.29
C LEU A 117 14.25 -0.02 4.83
N GLU A 118 14.54 -0.04 6.13
CA GLU A 118 15.15 -1.19 6.80
C GLU A 118 14.38 -1.56 8.07
N HIS A 119 13.98 -2.83 8.20
CA HIS A 119 13.31 -3.30 9.41
C HIS A 119 13.37 -4.83 9.55
N GLU A 120 13.88 -5.30 10.69
CA GLU A 120 14.11 -6.73 10.96
C GLU A 120 12.83 -7.54 11.23
N ASN A 121 11.71 -6.89 11.57
CA ASN A 121 10.48 -7.58 11.99
C ASN A 121 9.24 -7.21 11.16
N LEU A 122 9.38 -6.36 10.12
CA LEU A 122 8.23 -5.91 9.34
C LEU A 122 7.76 -7.07 8.44
N GLN A 123 6.48 -7.39 8.53
CA GLN A 123 5.84 -8.51 7.84
C GLN A 123 4.84 -8.02 6.77
N GLU A 124 4.26 -6.84 6.96
CA GLU A 124 3.29 -6.23 6.05
C GLU A 124 3.66 -4.78 5.77
N LEU A 125 3.75 -4.43 4.48
CA LEU A 125 3.87 -3.07 3.99
C LEU A 125 2.76 -2.82 2.95
N ILE A 126 1.92 -1.83 3.20
CA ILE A 126 0.83 -1.43 2.31
C ILE A 126 0.95 0.07 2.04
N ILE A 127 0.93 0.46 0.76
CA ILE A 127 0.89 1.86 0.33
C ILE A 127 -0.33 2.05 -0.56
N ILE A 128 -1.22 2.94 -0.14
CA ILE A 128 -2.50 3.26 -0.79
C ILE A 128 -2.40 4.70 -1.31
N CYS A 129 -2.40 4.92 -2.62
CA CYS A 129 -2.29 6.26 -3.18
C CYS A 129 -2.89 6.34 -4.58
N GLY A 130 -3.27 7.56 -4.98
CA GLY A 130 -3.70 7.86 -6.34
C GLY A 130 -2.59 7.85 -7.39
N GLY A 131 -1.32 7.85 -6.96
CA GLY A 131 -0.14 7.78 -7.82
C GLY A 131 1.14 7.56 -7.01
N LEU A 132 1.84 6.44 -7.24
CA LEU A 132 3.04 6.06 -6.48
C LEU A 132 4.31 6.66 -7.13
N PRO A 133 5.07 7.52 -6.43
CA PRO A 133 6.28 8.10 -7.00
C PRO A 133 7.37 7.05 -7.29
N GLN A 134 8.10 7.23 -8.40
CA GLN A 134 9.20 6.36 -8.80
C GLN A 134 10.25 6.17 -7.71
N GLU A 135 10.56 7.24 -6.98
CA GLU A 135 11.55 7.22 -5.90
C GLU A 135 11.13 6.25 -4.77
N VAL A 136 9.83 6.15 -4.45
CA VAL A 136 9.32 5.21 -3.43
C VAL A 136 9.47 3.76 -3.92
N ILE A 137 9.23 3.49 -5.21
CA ILE A 137 9.45 2.19 -5.85
C ILE A 137 10.95 1.79 -5.76
N HIS A 138 11.85 2.76 -5.99
CA HIS A 138 13.30 2.53 -5.86
C HIS A 138 13.73 2.29 -4.41
N GLN A 139 13.15 3.00 -3.45
CA GLN A 139 13.40 2.76 -2.02
C GLN A 139 12.94 1.37 -1.58
N ILE A 140 11.78 0.89 -2.07
CA ILE A 140 11.32 -0.50 -1.85
C ILE A 140 12.29 -1.50 -2.48
N THR A 141 12.78 -1.22 -3.69
CA THR A 141 13.78 -2.07 -4.37
C THR A 141 15.09 -2.17 -3.58
N ASN A 142 15.46 -1.12 -2.84
CA ASN A 142 16.67 -1.09 -2.02
C ASN A 142 16.44 -1.51 -0.55
N ALA A 143 15.21 -1.94 -0.21
CA ALA A 143 14.81 -2.21 1.15
C ALA A 143 15.49 -3.44 1.76
N LYS A 144 15.65 -3.44 3.09
CA LYS A 144 16.06 -4.60 3.89
C LYS A 144 14.93 -5.03 4.80
N LEU A 145 14.07 -5.90 4.29
CA LEU A 145 12.87 -6.39 4.98
C LEU A 145 12.84 -7.93 4.97
N PRO A 146 13.73 -8.60 5.74
CA PRO A 146 13.89 -10.06 5.68
C PRO A 146 12.65 -10.85 6.13
N GLU A 147 11.77 -10.23 6.89
CA GLU A 147 10.53 -10.84 7.42
C GLU A 147 9.27 -10.50 6.61
N LEU A 148 9.40 -9.73 5.52
CA LEU A 148 8.26 -9.27 4.72
C LEU A 148 7.52 -10.46 4.09
N GLN A 149 6.24 -10.55 4.40
CA GLN A 149 5.32 -11.59 3.93
C GLN A 149 4.26 -11.02 3.00
N LYS A 150 3.89 -9.74 3.18
CA LYS A 150 2.92 -9.04 2.34
C LYS A 150 3.44 -7.67 1.93
N LEU A 151 3.43 -7.44 0.62
CA LEU A 151 3.67 -6.15 -0.01
C LEU A 151 2.45 -5.83 -0.87
N GLU A 152 1.86 -4.65 -0.67
CA GLU A 152 0.70 -4.19 -1.43
C GLU A 152 0.91 -2.72 -1.81
N LEU A 153 0.94 -2.46 -3.11
CA LEU A 153 1.20 -1.15 -3.69
C LEU A 153 0.06 -0.78 -4.63
N TYR A 154 -0.62 0.32 -4.32
CA TYR A 154 -1.50 1.01 -5.26
C TYR A 154 -0.62 1.91 -6.11
N LEU A 155 -0.56 1.65 -7.42
CA LEU A 155 0.38 2.35 -8.30
C LEU A 155 -0.19 3.67 -8.82
N GLY A 156 -1.50 3.73 -9.02
CA GLY A 156 -2.23 4.91 -9.43
C GLY A 156 -1.99 5.33 -10.88
N VAL A 157 -2.16 6.63 -11.13
CA VAL A 157 -2.03 7.30 -12.43
C VAL A 157 -1.11 8.51 -12.36
N ASP A 158 -0.60 8.95 -13.51
CA ASP A 158 0.37 10.04 -13.59
C ASP A 158 -0.18 11.39 -13.10
N ASP A 159 -1.45 11.68 -13.38
CA ASP A 159 -2.18 12.87 -12.94
C ASP A 159 -2.15 13.06 -11.40
N TYR A 160 -2.00 11.97 -10.63
CA TYR A 160 -1.95 12.00 -9.16
C TYR A 160 -0.62 11.51 -8.58
N GLY A 161 0.46 11.56 -9.37
CA GLY A 161 1.84 11.42 -8.88
C GLY A 161 2.55 10.13 -9.27
N PHE A 162 1.90 9.21 -9.99
CA PHE A 162 2.60 8.05 -10.54
C PHE A 162 3.67 8.56 -11.53
N SER A 163 4.89 8.10 -11.34
CA SER A 163 6.04 8.51 -12.18
C SER A 163 6.94 7.33 -12.53
N GLY A 164 6.50 6.12 -12.19
CA GLY A 164 7.21 4.88 -12.46
C GLY A 164 6.87 4.28 -13.81
N SER A 165 7.50 3.15 -14.06
CA SER A 165 7.28 2.30 -15.23
C SER A 165 7.40 0.84 -14.83
N VAL A 166 7.08 -0.06 -15.75
CA VAL A 166 7.32 -1.50 -15.55
C VAL A 166 8.80 -1.76 -15.24
N GLU A 167 9.72 -1.03 -15.86
CA GLU A 167 11.16 -1.14 -15.63
C GLU A 167 11.57 -0.79 -14.20
N ASP A 168 10.80 0.04 -13.50
CA ASP A 168 11.02 0.38 -12.08
C ASP A 168 10.45 -0.68 -11.14
N VAL A 169 9.36 -1.34 -11.54
CA VAL A 169 8.71 -2.38 -10.72
C VAL A 169 9.46 -3.71 -10.81
N LEU A 170 9.90 -4.12 -11.99
CA LEU A 170 10.55 -5.43 -12.20
C LEU A 170 11.74 -5.74 -11.28
N PRO A 171 12.63 -4.79 -10.94
CA PRO A 171 13.74 -5.02 -10.01
C PRO A 171 13.31 -5.52 -8.63
N MET A 172 12.18 -5.05 -8.08
CA MET A 172 11.72 -5.49 -6.75
C MET A 172 11.16 -6.92 -6.74
N LEU A 173 10.90 -7.47 -7.93
CA LEU A 173 10.33 -8.81 -8.14
C LEU A 173 11.39 -9.89 -8.40
N GLN A 174 12.67 -9.53 -8.25
CA GLN A 174 13.77 -10.50 -8.33
C GLN A 174 13.78 -11.42 -7.11
N SER A 175 14.17 -12.68 -7.30
CA SER A 175 14.27 -13.64 -6.20
C SER A 175 15.29 -13.17 -5.17
N GLY A 176 14.92 -13.21 -3.89
CA GLY A 176 15.84 -13.01 -2.76
C GLY A 176 15.77 -11.65 -2.08
N LEU A 177 15.13 -10.63 -2.67
CA LEU A 177 14.88 -9.36 -1.96
C LEU A 177 13.95 -9.56 -0.77
N PHE A 178 12.83 -10.26 -1.00
CA PHE A 178 11.83 -10.56 0.01
C PHE A 178 11.68 -12.08 0.18
N PRO A 179 12.58 -12.74 0.93
CA PRO A 179 12.68 -14.20 0.98
C PRO A 179 11.47 -14.90 1.60
N LYS A 180 10.60 -14.16 2.30
CA LYS A 180 9.38 -14.67 2.94
C LYS A 180 8.09 -14.18 2.28
N LEU A 181 8.18 -13.43 1.17
CA LEU A 181 7.00 -12.85 0.54
C LEU A 181 6.03 -13.95 0.07
N LYS A 182 4.78 -13.84 0.52
CA LYS A 182 3.65 -14.72 0.22
C LYS A 182 2.53 -14.01 -0.52
N TYR A 183 2.37 -12.72 -0.26
CA TYR A 183 1.39 -11.86 -0.91
C TYR A 183 2.09 -10.71 -1.62
N LEU A 184 1.80 -10.53 -2.90
CA LEU A 184 2.20 -9.37 -3.67
C LEU A 184 0.95 -8.74 -4.31
N GLY A 185 0.69 -7.48 -3.99
CA GLY A 185 -0.29 -6.64 -4.66
C GLY A 185 0.39 -5.54 -5.47
N LEU A 186 0.16 -5.53 -6.78
CA LEU A 186 0.51 -4.43 -7.69
C LEU A 186 -0.80 -3.97 -8.31
N LYS A 187 -1.49 -3.12 -7.56
CA LYS A 187 -2.91 -2.81 -7.74
C LYS A 187 -3.07 -1.44 -8.36
N ASP A 188 -4.29 -1.19 -8.81
CA ASP A 188 -4.75 0.17 -9.06
C ASP A 188 -3.85 0.94 -10.05
N SER A 189 -3.44 0.29 -11.15
CA SER A 189 -2.51 0.89 -12.10
C SER A 189 -3.15 1.18 -13.45
N GLU A 190 -2.79 2.32 -14.05
CA GLU A 190 -3.11 2.60 -15.47
C GLU A 190 -2.35 1.70 -16.45
N ILE A 191 -1.19 1.18 -16.07
CA ILE A 191 -0.34 0.29 -16.86
C ILE A 191 -0.50 -1.19 -16.46
N GLN A 192 -1.71 -1.59 -16.03
CA GLN A 192 -1.94 -2.91 -15.46
C GLN A 192 -1.70 -4.06 -16.47
N ASP A 193 -1.95 -3.83 -17.76
CA ASP A 193 -1.66 -4.81 -18.82
C ASP A 193 -0.15 -5.03 -18.98
N GLU A 194 0.63 -3.95 -19.00
CA GLU A 194 2.09 -3.98 -19.13
C GLU A 194 2.72 -4.69 -17.93
N ILE A 195 2.23 -4.39 -16.72
CA ILE A 195 2.64 -5.09 -15.50
C ILE A 195 2.30 -6.58 -15.60
N ALA A 196 1.06 -6.93 -15.93
CA ALA A 196 0.62 -8.32 -16.05
C ALA A 196 1.49 -9.12 -17.04
N ILE A 197 1.79 -8.55 -18.20
CA ILE A 197 2.70 -9.14 -19.20
C ILE A 197 4.09 -9.36 -18.62
N ALA A 198 4.66 -8.32 -18.00
CA ALA A 198 6.05 -8.35 -17.56
C ALA A 198 6.28 -9.30 -16.38
N ILE A 199 5.28 -9.45 -15.51
CA ILE A 199 5.40 -10.29 -14.31
C ILE A 199 4.91 -11.72 -14.52
N ALA A 200 4.24 -12.04 -15.63
CA ALA A 200 3.61 -13.34 -15.86
C ALA A 200 4.55 -14.53 -15.60
N ASP A 201 5.86 -14.38 -15.81
CA ASP A 201 6.85 -15.45 -15.61
C ASP A 201 8.02 -15.10 -14.67
N VAL A 202 7.89 -14.10 -13.81
CA VAL A 202 9.00 -13.70 -12.91
C VAL A 202 9.27 -14.75 -11.83
N PRO A 203 10.53 -14.88 -11.35
CA PRO A 203 10.92 -15.91 -10.38
C PRO A 203 10.17 -15.85 -9.04
N ILE A 204 9.79 -14.66 -8.56
CA ILE A 204 9.12 -14.50 -7.26
C ILE A 204 7.77 -15.24 -7.20
N LEU A 205 7.13 -15.49 -8.34
CA LEU A 205 5.87 -16.26 -8.41
C LEU A 205 6.01 -17.68 -7.84
N ASP A 206 7.21 -18.29 -7.85
CA ASP A 206 7.40 -19.65 -7.30
C ASP A 206 7.25 -19.71 -5.77
N GLN A 207 7.37 -18.59 -5.05
CA GLN A 207 7.23 -18.53 -3.59
C GLN A 207 5.92 -17.89 -3.11
N LEU A 208 5.26 -17.12 -3.98
CA LEU A 208 4.00 -16.45 -3.67
C LEU A 208 2.86 -17.47 -3.53
N GLU A 209 1.94 -17.12 -2.63
CA GLU A 209 0.66 -17.81 -2.46
C GLU A 209 -0.44 -17.01 -3.14
N THR A 210 -0.38 -15.68 -3.05
CA THR A 210 -1.33 -14.76 -3.66
C THR A 210 -0.61 -13.70 -4.51
N LEU A 211 -1.11 -13.52 -5.73
CA LEU A 211 -0.84 -12.34 -6.55
C LEU A 211 -2.13 -11.54 -6.69
N ASP A 212 -2.05 -10.23 -6.46
CA ASP A 212 -3.17 -9.30 -6.56
C ASP A 212 -2.85 -8.21 -7.59
N LEU A 213 -3.60 -8.21 -8.70
CA LEU A 213 -3.55 -7.24 -9.79
C LEU A 213 -4.89 -6.52 -9.96
N SER A 214 -5.68 -6.48 -8.88
CA SER A 214 -6.99 -5.84 -8.85
C SER A 214 -6.91 -4.32 -8.97
N TYR A 215 -8.07 -3.71 -9.19
CA TYR A 215 -8.29 -2.27 -9.16
C TYR A 215 -7.63 -1.49 -10.31
N GLY A 216 -6.91 -2.15 -11.21
CA GLY A 216 -6.27 -1.51 -12.35
C GLY A 216 -7.05 -1.63 -13.66
N THR A 217 -6.39 -1.20 -14.73
CA THR A 217 -6.96 -1.17 -16.09
C THR A 217 -6.86 -2.50 -16.85
N LEU A 218 -6.71 -3.64 -16.17
CA LEU A 218 -6.41 -4.95 -16.79
C LEU A 218 -7.43 -5.34 -17.87
N SER A 219 -6.98 -5.55 -19.10
CA SER A 219 -7.80 -6.02 -20.21
C SER A 219 -7.48 -7.47 -20.60
N ASP A 220 -8.10 -7.92 -21.70
CA ASP A 220 -7.76 -9.20 -22.33
C ASP A 220 -6.26 -9.28 -22.67
N THR A 221 -5.60 -8.15 -22.99
CA THR A 221 -4.19 -8.12 -23.39
C THR A 221 -3.25 -8.62 -22.28
N GLY A 222 -3.32 -8.03 -21.08
CA GLY A 222 -2.54 -8.50 -19.93
C GLY A 222 -3.01 -9.86 -19.43
N SER A 223 -4.31 -10.09 -19.46
CA SER A 223 -4.93 -11.34 -19.02
C SER A 223 -4.50 -12.57 -19.83
N GLU A 224 -4.29 -12.42 -21.14
CA GLU A 224 -3.74 -13.49 -22.00
C GLU A 224 -2.34 -13.94 -21.54
N ALA A 225 -1.48 -13.01 -21.12
CA ALA A 225 -0.16 -13.34 -20.61
C ALA A 225 -0.26 -14.14 -19.30
N LEU A 226 -1.14 -13.70 -18.39
CA LEU A 226 -1.33 -14.35 -17.10
C LEU A 226 -1.90 -15.76 -17.24
N ILE A 227 -2.95 -15.96 -18.04
CA ILE A 227 -3.61 -17.28 -18.19
C ILE A 227 -2.72 -18.29 -18.94
N ALA A 228 -1.80 -17.80 -19.78
CA ALA A 228 -0.82 -18.64 -20.47
C ALA A 228 0.33 -19.10 -19.54
N SER A 229 0.61 -18.37 -18.45
CA SER A 229 1.75 -18.65 -17.57
C SER A 229 1.59 -19.92 -16.73
N GLU A 230 2.63 -20.75 -16.74
CA GLU A 230 2.71 -21.94 -15.89
C GLU A 230 3.08 -21.60 -14.44
N ARG A 231 3.64 -20.40 -14.18
CA ARG A 231 3.95 -19.94 -12.82
C ARG A 231 2.70 -19.41 -12.13
N ILE A 232 1.89 -18.62 -12.85
CA ILE A 232 0.60 -18.12 -12.35
C ILE A 232 -0.30 -19.30 -11.93
N LYS A 233 -0.35 -20.37 -12.73
CA LYS A 233 -1.13 -21.59 -12.43
C LYS A 233 -0.75 -22.30 -11.12
N LYS A 234 0.39 -21.99 -10.51
CA LYS A 234 0.82 -22.56 -9.23
C LYS A 234 0.40 -21.73 -8.01
N LEU A 235 -0.08 -20.50 -8.22
CA LEU A 235 -0.56 -19.66 -7.13
C LEU A 235 -1.74 -20.32 -6.42
N GLN A 236 -1.84 -20.10 -5.11
CA GLN A 236 -3.01 -20.52 -4.35
C GLN A 236 -4.22 -19.64 -4.67
N HIS A 237 -3.98 -18.35 -4.94
CA HIS A 237 -5.00 -17.40 -5.31
C HIS A 237 -4.47 -16.32 -6.26
N LEU A 238 -5.30 -15.91 -7.21
CA LEU A 238 -5.05 -14.78 -8.10
C LEU A 238 -6.23 -13.80 -7.99
N ASN A 239 -5.97 -12.56 -7.59
CA ASN A 239 -7.00 -11.53 -7.58
C ASN A 239 -6.85 -10.62 -8.80
N LEU A 240 -7.88 -10.59 -9.65
CA LEU A 240 -8.01 -9.74 -10.82
C LEU A 240 -9.30 -8.90 -10.74
N SER A 241 -9.92 -8.73 -9.55
CA SER A 241 -11.17 -8.00 -9.39
C SER A 241 -11.03 -6.53 -9.81
N TYR A 242 -12.10 -5.88 -10.27
CA TYR A 242 -12.04 -4.55 -10.86
C TYR A 242 -11.10 -4.53 -12.06
N HIS A 243 -11.66 -4.85 -13.22
CA HIS A 243 -10.93 -5.07 -14.45
C HIS A 243 -11.78 -4.73 -15.68
N TYR A 244 -11.14 -4.66 -16.84
CA TYR A 244 -11.76 -4.37 -18.14
C TYR A 244 -11.71 -5.56 -19.12
N MET A 245 -11.38 -6.76 -18.65
CA MET A 245 -11.47 -7.99 -19.44
C MET A 245 -12.87 -8.20 -20.03
N SER A 246 -12.94 -8.79 -21.22
CA SER A 246 -14.20 -9.18 -21.87
C SER A 246 -14.88 -10.33 -21.13
N GLU A 247 -16.21 -10.47 -21.32
CA GLU A 247 -16.95 -11.63 -20.80
C GLU A 247 -16.33 -12.97 -21.22
N SER A 248 -15.75 -13.01 -22.43
CA SER A 248 -15.11 -14.21 -22.96
C SER A 248 -13.84 -14.59 -22.19
N MET A 249 -13.04 -13.60 -21.79
CA MET A 249 -11.85 -13.80 -20.98
C MET A 249 -12.21 -14.14 -19.53
N VAL A 250 -13.19 -13.46 -18.94
CA VAL A 250 -13.73 -13.78 -17.60
C VAL A 250 -14.17 -15.24 -17.54
N LYS A 251 -14.88 -15.72 -18.56
CA LYS A 251 -15.30 -17.12 -18.64
C LYS A 251 -14.11 -18.09 -18.68
N ARG A 252 -13.04 -17.75 -19.41
CA ARG A 252 -11.83 -18.58 -19.45
C ARG A 252 -11.17 -18.71 -18.08
N TRP A 253 -11.16 -17.64 -17.28
CA TRP A 253 -10.68 -17.69 -15.89
C TRP A 253 -11.57 -18.54 -15.00
N GLN A 254 -12.90 -18.40 -15.10
CA GLN A 254 -13.85 -19.24 -14.37
C GLN A 254 -13.70 -20.73 -14.73
N ASP A 255 -13.42 -21.03 -16.00
CA ASP A 255 -13.21 -22.39 -16.51
C ASP A 255 -11.78 -22.92 -16.28
N SER A 256 -10.85 -22.09 -15.79
CA SER A 256 -9.42 -22.45 -15.62
C SER A 256 -9.17 -23.47 -14.50
N GLY A 257 -10.10 -23.57 -13.53
CA GLY A 257 -9.95 -24.40 -12.33
C GLY A 257 -9.03 -23.80 -11.25
N MET A 258 -8.47 -22.60 -11.47
CA MET A 258 -7.71 -21.87 -10.46
C MET A 258 -8.65 -21.17 -9.47
N SER A 259 -8.16 -20.92 -8.24
CA SER A 259 -8.81 -19.93 -7.37
C SER A 259 -8.47 -18.53 -7.89
N VAL A 260 -9.41 -17.92 -8.60
CA VAL A 260 -9.25 -16.60 -9.19
C VAL A 260 -10.47 -15.74 -8.89
N ASP A 261 -10.24 -14.49 -8.49
CA ASP A 261 -11.28 -13.47 -8.40
C ASP A 261 -11.26 -12.62 -9.68
N VAL A 262 -12.38 -12.65 -10.43
CA VAL A 262 -12.64 -11.86 -11.64
C VAL A 262 -13.98 -11.12 -11.49
N SER A 263 -14.27 -10.68 -10.26
CA SER A 263 -15.46 -9.89 -9.95
C SER A 263 -15.27 -8.42 -10.32
N ASP A 264 -16.38 -7.67 -10.28
CA ASP A 264 -16.38 -6.22 -10.52
C ASP A 264 -15.85 -5.83 -11.92
N GLN A 265 -16.35 -6.49 -12.95
CA GLN A 265 -16.04 -6.14 -14.34
C GLN A 265 -16.53 -4.73 -14.66
N GLN A 266 -15.61 -3.88 -15.11
CA GLN A 266 -15.86 -2.52 -15.58
C GLN A 266 -16.12 -2.49 -17.08
N VAL A 267 -16.72 -1.40 -17.55
CA VAL A 267 -16.96 -1.12 -18.96
C VAL A 267 -16.10 0.09 -19.35
N GLU A 268 -15.43 0.02 -20.49
CA GLU A 268 -14.70 1.16 -21.04
C GLU A 268 -15.67 2.33 -21.29
N GLU A 269 -15.36 3.50 -20.75
CA GLU A 269 -16.12 4.73 -20.95
C GLU A 269 -15.30 5.68 -21.84
N ASP A 270 -15.87 6.13 -22.96
CA ASP A 270 -15.24 7.05 -23.90
C ASP A 270 -13.82 6.65 -24.38
N GLU A 271 -13.57 5.34 -24.54
CA GLU A 271 -12.27 4.74 -24.90
C GLU A 271 -11.19 4.84 -23.78
N TRP A 272 -11.58 5.19 -22.55
CA TRP A 272 -10.69 5.25 -21.39
C TRP A 272 -10.99 4.15 -20.38
N ARG A 273 -9.93 3.73 -19.68
CA ARG A 273 -9.96 2.80 -18.55
C ARG A 273 -9.37 3.54 -17.36
N TYR A 274 -10.03 3.45 -16.21
CA TYR A 274 -9.61 4.14 -14.99
C TYR A 274 -9.28 3.10 -13.92
N PRO A 275 -8.19 3.29 -13.17
CA PRO A 275 -8.03 2.61 -11.89
C PRO A 275 -9.12 3.00 -10.89
N PHE A 276 -9.30 2.19 -9.86
CA PHE A 276 -10.36 2.35 -8.87
C PHE A 276 -10.18 3.56 -7.95
N LEU A 277 -8.95 3.84 -7.52
CA LEU A 277 -8.64 4.82 -6.49
C LEU A 277 -7.61 5.84 -7.00
N THR A 278 -8.06 6.81 -7.78
CA THR A 278 -7.18 7.84 -8.34
C THR A 278 -7.23 9.18 -7.58
N GLU A 279 -8.41 9.63 -7.16
CA GLU A 279 -8.62 10.93 -6.50
C GLU A 279 -8.72 10.83 -4.97
#